data_AF-A0A7J2NLM7-F1
#
_entry.id   AF-A0A7J2NLM7-F1
#
_cell.length_a   1.000
_cell.length_b   1.000
_cell.length_c   1.000
_cell.angle_alpha   90.00
_cell.angle_beta   90.00
_cell.angle_gamma   90.00
#
_symmetry.space_group_name_H-M   'P 1'
#
loop_
_entity.id
_entity.type
_entity.pdbx_description
1 polymer ?
#
loop_
_entity_poly.entity_id
_entity_poly.type
_entity_poly.pdbx_seq_one_letter_code
_entity_poly.pdbx_strand_id
1 'polypeptide(L)'
;MAGKEDRLGHLRLRPKFFHMAAGSFLVTAIIFLSFQLTPKFGLPALAAMGFFNLLFLFLLFPLEGPLLSKTVLLIGGNTVGVLWYLIQLSFEESFLALNTDTFKMIILVAKPLIDFVWIVAVWSLSLSVLASYRTKMEEPEKI
;
A
#
# COMPACT_ATOMS: atom_id res chain seq x y z
N MET A 1 -47.01 -14.05 -18.60
CA MET A 1 -46.30 -14.24 -17.31
C MET A 1 -44.81 -14.03 -17.54
N ALA A 2 -44.37 -12.78 -17.63
CA ALA A 2 -42.95 -12.42 -17.60
C ALA A 2 -42.70 -11.87 -16.19
N GLY A 3 -41.77 -12.43 -15.42
CA GLY A 3 -41.57 -11.84 -14.08
C GLY A 3 -40.77 -12.56 -13.00
N LYS A 4 -40.01 -13.62 -13.29
CA LYS A 4 -39.07 -14.14 -12.29
C LYS A 4 -37.66 -14.40 -12.82
N GLU A 5 -37.51 -14.89 -14.05
CA GLU A 5 -36.18 -15.17 -14.61
C GLU A 5 -35.40 -13.90 -15.00
N ASP A 6 -36.07 -12.86 -15.49
CA ASP A 6 -35.41 -11.58 -15.83
C ASP A 6 -34.90 -10.81 -14.60
N ARG A 7 -35.49 -11.06 -13.41
CA ARG A 7 -35.03 -10.44 -12.15
C ARG A 7 -33.79 -11.09 -11.58
N LEU A 8 -33.56 -12.38 -11.87
CA LEU A 8 -32.32 -13.09 -11.48
C LEU A 8 -31.16 -12.79 -12.43
N GLY A 9 -31.44 -12.44 -13.70
CA GLY A 9 -30.43 -11.93 -14.63
C GLY A 9 -29.83 -10.58 -14.21
N HIS A 10 -30.63 -9.71 -13.58
CA HIS A 10 -30.19 -8.39 -13.14
C HIS A 10 -29.36 -8.41 -11.84
N LEU A 11 -29.45 -9.46 -11.02
CA LEU A 11 -28.57 -9.68 -9.86
C LEU A 11 -27.18 -10.21 -10.25
N ARG A 12 -27.01 -10.62 -11.51
CA ARG A 12 -25.73 -11.01 -12.10
C ARG A 12 -24.92 -9.81 -12.63
N LEU A 13 -25.32 -8.59 -12.29
CA LEU A 13 -24.52 -7.39 -12.49
C LEU A 13 -23.31 -7.38 -11.53
N ARG A 14 -22.26 -8.05 -12.04
CA ARG A 14 -20.83 -7.74 -11.89
C ARG A 14 -20.19 -8.07 -10.52
N PRO A 15 -19.63 -9.29 -10.37
CA PRO A 15 -18.60 -9.60 -9.37
C PRO A 15 -17.44 -8.57 -9.29
N LYS A 16 -17.19 -7.79 -10.37
CA LYS A 16 -16.19 -6.70 -10.39
C LYS A 16 -16.50 -5.54 -9.41
N PHE A 17 -17.75 -5.19 -9.14
CA PHE A 17 -18.07 -4.05 -8.24
C PHE A 17 -17.91 -4.39 -6.77
N PHE A 18 -18.31 -5.61 -6.37
CA PHE A 18 -18.07 -6.11 -5.01
C PHE A 18 -16.58 -6.17 -4.70
N HIS A 19 -15.77 -6.58 -5.68
CA HIS A 19 -14.33 -6.58 -5.52
C HIS A 19 -13.76 -5.16 -5.27
N MET A 20 -14.33 -4.17 -5.95
CA MET A 20 -13.90 -2.77 -5.83
C MET A 20 -14.32 -2.13 -4.51
N ALA A 21 -15.56 -2.39 -4.08
CA ALA A 21 -16.06 -1.93 -2.79
C ALA A 21 -15.30 -2.55 -1.61
N ALA A 22 -15.04 -3.87 -1.66
CA ALA A 22 -14.33 -4.58 -0.60
C ALA A 22 -12.90 -4.07 -0.42
N GLY A 23 -12.16 -3.86 -1.51
CA GLY A 23 -10.80 -3.36 -1.41
C GLY A 23 -10.72 -1.87 -1.07
N SER A 24 -11.69 -1.04 -1.47
CA SER A 24 -11.83 0.35 -1.00
C SER A 24 -12.07 0.42 0.51
N PHE A 25 -12.96 -0.43 1.03
CA PHE A 25 -13.19 -0.55 2.47
C PHE A 25 -11.91 -0.97 3.21
N LEU A 26 -11.16 -1.91 2.65
CA LEU A 26 -9.92 -2.40 3.25
C LEU A 26 -8.81 -1.33 3.28
N VAL A 27 -8.66 -0.55 2.21
CA VAL A 27 -7.75 0.61 2.17
C VAL A 27 -8.17 1.66 3.20
N THR A 28 -9.47 1.95 3.29
CA THR A 28 -10.02 2.91 4.27
C THR A 28 -9.76 2.45 5.70
N ALA A 29 -9.95 1.16 6.00
CA ALA A 29 -9.69 0.58 7.31
C ALA A 29 -8.19 0.64 7.67
N ILE A 30 -7.29 0.41 6.70
CA ILE A 30 -5.85 0.52 6.90
C ILE A 30 -5.43 1.98 7.15
N ILE A 31 -5.93 2.93 6.36
CA ILE A 31 -5.66 4.37 6.60
C ILE A 31 -6.16 4.78 7.99
N PHE A 32 -7.34 4.32 8.39
CA PHE A 32 -7.88 4.56 9.72
C PHE A 32 -6.99 3.97 10.82
N LEU A 33 -6.50 2.74 10.64
CA LEU A 33 -5.57 2.11 11.58
C LEU A 33 -4.23 2.88 11.67
N SER A 34 -3.68 3.31 10.54
CA SER A 34 -2.48 4.16 10.48
C SER A 34 -2.70 5.49 11.21
N PHE A 35 -3.91 6.07 11.10
CA PHE A 35 -4.28 7.28 11.83
C PHE A 35 -4.34 7.06 13.35
N GLN A 36 -4.75 5.87 13.82
CA GLN A 36 -4.69 5.53 15.25
C GLN A 36 -3.25 5.32 15.74
N LEU A 37 -2.31 4.97 14.86
CA LEU A 37 -0.88 4.84 15.15
C LEU A 37 -0.11 6.18 15.13
N THR A 38 -0.75 7.26 14.67
CA THR A 38 -0.22 8.65 14.62
C THR A 38 0.52 9.12 15.86
N PRO A 39 0.04 8.87 17.10
CA PRO A 39 0.70 9.40 18.29
C PRO A 39 2.13 8.86 18.48
N LYS A 40 2.48 7.74 17.83
CA LYS A 40 3.76 7.05 18.03
C LYS A 40 4.85 7.40 17.00
N PHE A 41 4.47 7.72 15.77
CA PHE A 41 5.44 7.90 14.67
C PHE A 41 5.52 9.35 14.14
N GLY A 42 4.57 10.20 14.51
CA GLY A 42 4.55 11.61 14.10
C GLY A 42 4.00 11.85 12.69
N LEU A 43 3.93 13.13 12.33
CA LEU A 43 3.29 13.64 11.10
C LEU A 43 3.98 13.18 9.79
N PRO A 44 5.33 13.15 9.69
CA PRO A 44 6.02 12.70 8.48
C PRO A 44 5.74 11.24 8.13
N ALA A 45 5.68 10.37 9.14
CA ALA A 45 5.38 8.96 8.95
C ALA A 45 3.96 8.72 8.43
N LEU A 46 3.02 9.49 8.96
CA LEU A 46 1.64 9.52 8.49
C LEU A 46 1.55 9.95 7.02
N ALA A 47 2.27 11.00 6.64
CA ALA A 47 2.30 11.49 5.27
C ALA A 47 2.88 10.46 4.30
N ALA A 48 3.99 9.81 4.67
CA ALA A 48 4.62 8.77 3.85
C ALA A 48 3.73 7.52 3.70
N MET A 49 3.13 7.04 4.80
CA MET A 49 2.19 5.91 4.76
C MET A 49 0.92 6.26 3.99
N GLY A 50 0.39 7.47 4.15
CA GLY A 50 -0.75 7.97 3.39
C GLY A 50 -0.45 8.03 1.89
N PHE A 51 0.71 8.56 1.52
CA PHE A 51 1.17 8.60 0.13
C PHE A 51 1.34 7.20 -0.47
N PHE A 52 1.94 6.27 0.28
CA PHE A 52 2.05 4.87 -0.12
C PHE A 52 0.66 4.23 -0.36
N ASN A 53 -0.28 4.39 0.57
CA ASN A 53 -1.63 3.86 0.45
C ASN A 53 -2.40 4.47 -0.73
N LEU A 54 -2.21 5.76 -1.01
CA LEU A 54 -2.76 6.42 -2.21
C LEU A 54 -2.17 5.85 -3.49
N LEU A 55 -0.83 5.72 -3.59
CA LEU A 55 -0.18 5.08 -4.74
C LEU A 55 -0.71 3.67 -4.96
N PHE A 56 -0.90 2.92 -3.88
CA PHE A 56 -1.40 1.56 -3.95
C PHE A 56 -2.86 1.50 -4.44
N LEU A 57 -3.72 2.41 -3.97
CA LEU A 57 -5.10 2.53 -4.41
C LEU A 57 -5.19 2.96 -5.89
N PHE A 58 -4.37 3.92 -6.32
CA PHE A 58 -4.43 4.44 -7.68
C PHE A 58 -3.77 3.53 -8.72
N LEU A 59 -2.77 2.73 -8.35
CA LEU A 59 -2.04 1.91 -9.31
C LEU A 59 -2.35 0.43 -9.20
N LEU A 60 -2.38 -0.13 -7.98
CA LEU A 60 -2.58 -1.57 -7.82
C LEU A 60 -4.05 -1.98 -7.92
N PHE A 61 -4.95 -1.07 -7.57
CA PHE A 61 -6.38 -1.33 -7.65
C PHE A 61 -6.91 -1.43 -9.09
N PRO A 62 -6.55 -0.53 -10.03
CA PRO A 62 -6.97 -0.66 -11.43
C PRO A 62 -6.28 -1.76 -12.23
N LEU A 63 -5.14 -2.31 -11.76
CA LEU A 63 -4.50 -3.44 -12.44
C LEU A 63 -5.32 -4.73 -12.29
N GLU A 64 -5.47 -5.51 -13.36
CA GLU A 64 -6.21 -6.78 -13.31
C GLU A 64 -5.43 -7.84 -12.52
N GLY A 65 -6.04 -8.40 -11.48
CA GLY A 65 -5.44 -9.41 -10.62
C GLY A 65 -6.33 -9.76 -9.42
N PRO A 66 -6.09 -10.91 -8.76
CA PRO A 66 -6.89 -11.36 -7.62
C PRO A 66 -6.74 -10.41 -6.42
N LEU A 67 -7.86 -10.04 -5.79
CA LEU A 67 -7.89 -9.12 -4.65
C LEU A 67 -6.97 -9.56 -3.51
N LEU A 68 -6.88 -10.87 -3.25
CA LEU A 68 -6.04 -11.39 -2.18
C LEU A 68 -4.57 -11.01 -2.36
N SER A 69 -4.06 -11.07 -3.60
CA SER A 69 -2.68 -10.70 -3.89
C SER A 69 -2.45 -9.21 -3.63
N LYS A 70 -3.42 -8.36 -4.00
CA LYS A 70 -3.39 -6.92 -3.71
C LYS A 70 -3.45 -6.64 -2.21
N THR A 71 -4.31 -7.33 -1.47
CA THR A 71 -4.43 -7.17 -0.02
C THR A 71 -3.16 -7.61 0.70
N VAL A 72 -2.56 -8.74 0.30
CA VAL A 72 -1.29 -9.22 0.89
C VAL A 72 -0.16 -8.23 0.61
N LEU A 73 -0.07 -7.69 -0.61
CA LEU A 73 0.92 -6.66 -0.96
C LEU A 73 0.70 -5.36 -0.17
N LEU A 74 -0.55 -4.95 0.06
CA LEU A 74 -0.89 -3.75 0.83
C LEU A 74 -0.49 -3.90 2.30
N ILE A 75 -0.84 -5.04 2.91
CA ILE A 75 -0.47 -5.36 4.29
C ILE A 75 1.05 -5.48 4.41
N GLY A 76 1.70 -6.16 3.47
CA GLY A 76 3.16 -6.30 3.42
C GLY A 76 3.85 -4.95 3.34
N GLY A 77 3.39 -4.07 2.45
CA GLY A 77 3.95 -2.73 2.30
C GLY A 77 3.78 -1.85 3.53
N ASN A 78 2.60 -1.85 4.15
CA ASN A 78 2.38 -1.12 5.41
C ASN A 78 3.24 -1.70 6.55
N THR A 79 3.43 -3.02 6.60
CA THR A 79 4.30 -3.68 7.58
C THR A 79 5.75 -3.25 7.42
N VAL A 80 6.24 -3.21 6.17
CA VAL A 80 7.59 -2.70 5.85
C VAL A 80 7.72 -1.22 6.22
N GLY A 81 6.71 -0.40 5.95
CA GLY A 81 6.68 1.01 6.34
C GLY A 81 6.76 1.19 7.87
N VAL A 82 5.99 0.42 8.64
CA VAL A 82 6.06 0.45 10.11
C VAL A 82 7.45 0.03 10.60
N LEU A 83 7.99 -1.08 10.07
CA LEU A 83 9.35 -1.55 10.39
C LEU A 83 10.40 -0.47 10.07
N TRP A 84 10.27 0.21 8.94
CA TRP A 84 11.16 1.28 8.53
C TRP A 84 11.20 2.42 9.54
N TYR A 85 10.04 2.87 10.01
CA TYR A 85 9.98 3.92 11.03
C TYR A 85 10.48 3.44 12.40
N LEU A 86 10.27 2.17 12.77
CA LEU A 86 10.87 1.61 13.98
C LEU A 86 12.40 1.59 13.93
N ILE A 87 12.96 1.26 12.76
CA ILE A 87 14.40 1.32 12.51
C ILE A 87 14.90 2.77 12.66
N GLN A 88 14.22 3.74 12.02
CA GLN A 88 14.59 5.15 12.13
C GLN A 88 14.55 5.68 13.57
N LEU A 89 13.50 5.36 14.33
CA LEU A 89 13.39 5.73 15.75
C LEU A 89 14.57 5.20 16.56
N SER A 90 15.03 3.98 16.27
CA SER A 90 16.18 3.37 16.95
C SER A 90 17.49 4.12 16.68
N PHE A 91 17.62 4.78 15.52
CA PHE A 91 18.78 5.60 15.17
C PHE A 91 18.66 7.05 15.65
N GLU A 92 17.46 7.52 15.98
CA GLU A 92 17.22 8.92 16.37
C GLU A 92 18.02 9.31 17.63
N GLU A 93 18.16 8.39 18.59
CA GLU A 93 19.01 8.60 19.77
C GLU A 93 20.50 8.67 19.43
N SER A 94 20.96 7.86 18.46
CA SER A 94 22.35 7.90 17.98
C SER A 94 22.65 9.20 17.24
N PHE A 95 21.69 9.73 16.48
CA PHE A 95 21.83 11.01 15.80
C PHE A 95 21.83 12.21 16.75
N LEU A 96 21.06 12.14 17.83
CA LEU A 96 21.10 13.14 18.91
C LEU A 96 22.48 13.20 19.59
N ALA A 97 23.19 12.07 19.70
CA ALA A 97 24.54 12.05 20.26
C ALA A 97 25.59 12.74 19.37
N LEU A 98 25.35 12.81 18.05
CA LEU A 98 26.23 13.47 17.07
C LEU A 98 26.05 15.01 16.99
N ASN A 99 25.26 15.59 17.91
CA ASN A 99 24.80 16.99 18.09
C ASN A 99 25.64 18.13 17.48
N THR A 100 25.81 18.13 16.17
CA THR A 100 26.46 19.20 15.40
C THR A 100 25.45 19.77 14.43
N ASP A 101 25.40 21.10 14.31
CA ASP A 101 24.37 21.80 13.54
C ASP A 101 24.38 21.41 12.05
N THR A 102 25.56 21.08 11.50
CA THR A 102 25.71 20.58 10.12
C THR A 102 25.03 19.22 9.94
N PHE A 103 25.16 18.31 10.91
CA PHE A 103 24.60 16.97 10.82
C PHE A 103 23.06 16.99 10.92
N LYS A 104 22.51 17.91 11.72
CA LYS A 104 21.05 18.18 11.76
C LYS A 104 20.50 18.59 10.39
N MET A 105 21.19 19.48 9.68
CA MET A 105 20.75 19.92 8.35
C MET A 105 20.82 18.78 7.33
N ILE A 106 21.87 17.96 7.38
CA ILE A 106 21.99 16.78 6.51
C ILE A 106 20.85 15.80 6.78
N ILE A 107 20.56 15.49 8.05
CA ILE A 107 19.46 14.59 8.42
C ILE A 107 18.10 15.14 8.01
N LEU A 108 17.88 16.46 8.15
CA LEU A 108 16.63 17.09 7.75
C LEU A 108 16.32 16.88 6.26
N VAL A 109 17.35 16.99 5.41
CA VAL A 109 17.24 16.78 3.95
C VAL A 109 17.25 15.29 3.58
N ALA A 110 17.99 14.47 4.34
CA ALA A 110 18.09 13.03 4.09
C ALA A 110 16.81 12.28 4.53
N LYS A 111 16.11 12.70 5.59
CA LYS A 111 14.91 12.02 6.12
C LYS A 111 13.85 11.77 5.02
N PRO A 112 13.43 12.77 4.23
CA PRO A 112 12.51 12.56 3.12
C PRO A 112 13.05 11.60 2.05
N LEU A 113 14.33 11.70 1.71
CA LEU A 113 14.97 10.84 0.71
C LEU A 113 15.02 9.38 1.17
N ILE A 114 15.35 9.16 2.44
CA ILE A 114 15.36 7.86 3.11
C ILE A 114 13.93 7.28 3.11
N ASP A 115 12.91 8.09 3.34
CA ASP A 115 11.51 7.67 3.25
C ASP A 115 11.10 7.27 1.82
N PHE A 116 11.62 7.91 0.78
CA PHE A 116 11.36 7.47 -0.59
C PHE A 116 11.93 6.09 -0.92
N VAL A 117 13.06 5.70 -0.31
CA VAL A 117 13.72 4.42 -0.60
C VAL A 117 12.78 3.24 -0.32
N TRP A 118 12.14 3.20 0.85
CA TRP A 118 11.24 2.09 1.19
C TRP A 118 9.96 2.11 0.35
N ILE A 119 9.40 3.31 0.10
CA ILE A 119 8.18 3.47 -0.72
C ILE A 119 8.43 2.93 -2.13
N VAL A 120 9.52 3.36 -2.79
CA VAL A 120 9.86 2.96 -4.15
C VAL A 120 10.18 1.46 -4.23
N ALA A 121 10.89 0.92 -3.23
CA ALA A 121 11.23 -0.50 -3.20
C ALA A 121 9.97 -1.38 -3.09
N VAL A 122 9.10 -1.11 -2.12
CA VAL A 122 7.85 -1.84 -1.92
C VAL A 122 6.92 -1.69 -3.12
N TRP A 123 6.86 -0.49 -3.69
CA TRP A 123 6.03 -0.24 -4.87
C TRP A 123 6.53 -1.00 -6.10
N SER A 124 7.83 -0.97 -6.38
CA SER A 124 8.44 -1.72 -7.48
C SER A 124 8.24 -3.23 -7.32
N LEU A 125 8.38 -3.74 -6.09
CA LEU A 125 8.11 -5.15 -5.77
C LEU A 125 6.65 -5.51 -6.04
N SER A 126 5.71 -4.65 -5.62
CA SER A 126 4.27 -4.86 -5.82
C SER A 126 3.91 -4.93 -7.31
N LEU A 127 4.51 -4.05 -8.13
CA LEU A 127 4.34 -4.07 -9.58
C LEU A 127 4.95 -5.32 -10.21
N SER A 128 6.13 -5.74 -9.77
CA SER A 128 6.80 -6.94 -10.27
C SER A 128 5.97 -8.20 -9.98
N VAL A 129 5.45 -8.34 -8.76
CA VAL A 129 4.58 -9.46 -8.38
C VAL A 129 3.30 -9.48 -9.22
N LEU A 130 2.68 -8.32 -9.46
CA LEU A 130 1.49 -8.24 -10.31
C LEU A 130 1.78 -8.57 -11.77
N ALA A 131 2.91 -8.09 -12.31
CA ALA A 131 3.34 -8.38 -13.67
C ALA A 131 3.57 -9.88 -13.85
N SER A 132 4.26 -10.53 -12.91
CA SER A 132 4.47 -11.98 -12.90
C SER A 132 3.14 -12.74 -12.84
N TYR A 133 2.18 -12.26 -12.05
CA TYR A 133 0.85 -12.88 -11.98
C TYR A 133 0.09 -12.79 -13.31
N ARG A 134 0.19 -11.68 -14.05
CA ARG A 134 -0.39 -11.58 -15.40
C ARG A 134 0.24 -12.58 -16.36
N THR A 135 1.57 -12.64 -16.44
CA THR A 135 2.27 -13.53 -17.36
C THR A 135 1.89 -14.99 -17.13
N LYS A 136 1.76 -15.40 -15.86
CA LYS A 136 1.37 -16.76 -15.48
C LYS A 136 -0.10 -17.10 -15.79
N MET A 137 -0.98 -16.10 -15.92
CA MET A 137 -2.39 -16.30 -16.30
C MET A 137 -2.61 -16.30 -17.81
N GLU A 138 -1.69 -15.72 -18.60
CA GLU A 138 -1.73 -15.76 -20.07
C GLU A 138 -1.13 -17.05 -20.66
N GLU A 139 -0.27 -17.73 -19.91
CA GLU A 139 0.35 -19.01 -20.29
C GLU A 139 -0.62 -20.23 -20.39
N PRO A 140 -1.67 -20.39 -19.56
CA PRO A 140 -2.61 -21.51 -19.68
C PRO A 140 -3.60 -21.42 -20.85
N GLU A 141 -3.68 -20.31 -21.58
CA GLU A 141 -4.62 -20.16 -22.72
C GLU A 141 -4.01 -20.65 -24.06
N LYS A 142 -2.75 -21.12 -24.05
CA LYS A 142 -2.02 -21.60 -25.24
C LYS A 142 -1.78 -23.11 -25.29
N ILE A 143 -2.42 -23.91 -24.44
CA ILE A 143 -2.28 -25.38 -24.43
C ILE A 143 -3.59 -26.06 -24.79
#